data_AF-A0A425WKM7-F1
#
_entry.id   AF-A0A425WKM7-F1
#
_cell.length_a   1.000
_cell.length_b   1.000
_cell.length_c   1.000
_cell.angle_alpha   90.00
_cell.angle_beta   90.00
_cell.angle_gamma   90.00
#
_symmetry.space_group_name_H-M   'P 1'
#
loop_
_entity.id
_entity.type
_entity.pdbx_description
1 polymer ?
#
loop_
_entity_poly.entity_id
_entity_poly.type
_entity_poly.pdbx_seq_one_letter_code
_entity_poly.pdbx_strand_id
1 'polypeptide(L)'
;MSSLVARGLAGMRVVTSDACEGAGGARPLGAARGHFSRNVAKAAPKGLRAGLRSKLAEMFNCPDRASSERRRDEIAADYCERAPRAVERLLEGFDDAMTVMALPAGDMRRCTRTSNYLERLNREIKRRSRAVGVFPSPESALRLATAVLMREAREL
;
A
#
# COMPACT_ATOMS: atom_id res chain seq x y z
N MET A 1 2.77 13.30 -15.27
CA MET A 1 1.54 14.13 -15.13
C MET A 1 1.06 14.77 -16.43
N SER A 2 1.94 15.38 -17.23
CA SER A 2 1.54 16.27 -18.35
C SER A 2 0.59 15.65 -19.38
N SER A 3 0.75 14.37 -19.71
CA SER A 3 -0.18 13.66 -20.61
C SER A 3 -1.60 13.51 -20.05
N LEU A 4 -1.75 13.32 -18.73
CA LEU A 4 -3.08 13.22 -18.10
C LEU A 4 -3.77 14.58 -18.05
N VAL A 5 -3.02 15.65 -17.75
CA VAL A 5 -3.53 17.02 -17.77
C VAL A 5 -3.97 17.40 -19.18
N ALA A 6 -3.18 17.07 -20.21
CA ALA A 6 -3.56 17.27 -21.61
C ALA A 6 -4.83 16.51 -22.02
N ARG A 7 -5.16 15.41 -21.31
CA ARG A 7 -6.38 14.63 -21.48
C ARG A 7 -7.54 15.10 -20.59
N GLY A 8 -7.43 16.26 -19.95
CA GLY A 8 -8.49 16.90 -19.19
C GLY A 8 -8.52 16.55 -17.69
N LEU A 9 -7.51 15.88 -17.14
CA LEU A 9 -7.43 15.65 -15.70
C LEU A 9 -7.18 17.00 -14.97
N ALA A 10 -8.14 17.40 -14.12
CA ALA A 10 -8.04 18.58 -13.26
C ALA A 10 -8.53 18.26 -11.83
N GLY A 11 -8.10 19.05 -10.84
CA GLY A 11 -8.60 18.96 -9.46
C GLY A 11 -8.18 17.71 -8.66
N MET A 12 -7.06 17.07 -9.04
CA MET A 12 -6.57 15.85 -8.39
C MET A 12 -6.13 16.13 -6.94
N ARG A 13 -6.76 15.45 -5.96
CA ARG A 13 -6.49 15.67 -4.52
C ARG A 13 -5.47 14.71 -3.91
N VAL A 14 -5.31 13.51 -4.49
CA VAL A 14 -4.56 12.40 -3.88
C VAL A 14 -3.90 11.57 -4.97
N VAL A 15 -2.63 11.19 -4.77
CA VAL A 15 -1.91 10.19 -5.58
C VAL A 15 -1.26 9.17 -4.67
N THR A 16 -1.32 7.90 -5.08
CA THR A 16 -0.60 6.79 -4.43
C THR A 16 0.40 6.25 -5.44
N SER A 17 1.68 6.21 -5.07
CA SER A 17 2.75 5.64 -5.88
C SER A 17 3.82 5.07 -4.95
N ASP A 18 4.47 3.98 -5.35
CA ASP A 18 5.56 3.37 -4.57
C ASP A 18 6.85 4.23 -4.59
N ALA A 19 6.93 5.20 -5.51
CA ALA A 19 7.90 6.30 -5.52
C ALA A 19 7.39 7.37 -6.50
N CYS A 20 7.27 8.63 -6.08
CA CYS A 20 6.86 9.72 -6.97
C CYS A 20 7.81 10.90 -6.86
N GLU A 21 8.77 10.99 -7.79
CA GLU A 21 9.24 12.30 -8.23
C GLU A 21 8.17 12.91 -9.15
N GLY A 22 7.78 14.17 -8.90
CA GLY A 22 6.90 14.93 -9.81
C GLY A 22 5.39 14.86 -9.53
N ALA A 23 4.95 14.68 -8.28
CA ALA A 23 3.54 14.55 -7.90
C ALA A 23 2.64 15.82 -8.07
N GLY A 24 3.10 16.87 -8.76
CA GLY A 24 2.23 17.96 -9.25
C GLY A 24 1.25 18.54 -8.22
N GLY A 25 1.72 18.87 -7.02
CA GLY A 25 0.93 19.49 -5.95
C GLY A 25 0.03 18.54 -5.15
N ALA A 26 -0.10 17.26 -5.53
CA ALA A 26 -0.89 16.30 -4.77
C ALA A 26 -0.07 15.60 -3.69
N ARG A 27 -0.74 15.31 -2.58
CA ARG A 27 -0.11 14.62 -1.45
C ARG A 27 0.12 13.16 -1.80
N PRO A 28 1.38 12.66 -1.79
CA PRO A 28 1.64 11.25 -1.91
C PRO A 28 1.07 10.52 -0.69
N LEU A 29 0.35 9.43 -0.92
CA LEU A 29 0.10 8.46 0.15
C LEU A 29 1.34 7.60 0.31
N GLY A 30 1.85 7.49 1.55
CA GLY A 30 2.98 6.62 1.90
C GLY A 30 2.68 5.14 1.69
N ALA A 31 3.65 4.28 2.02
CA ALA A 31 3.58 2.84 1.78
C ALA A 31 2.26 2.22 2.31
N ALA A 32 1.61 1.39 1.50
CA ALA A 32 0.34 0.79 1.90
C ALA A 32 0.51 0.00 3.22
N ARG A 33 -0.44 0.16 4.15
CA ARG A 33 -0.37 -0.39 5.53
C ARG A 33 -0.10 -1.89 5.56
N GLY A 34 -0.56 -2.63 4.54
CA GLY A 34 -0.26 -4.05 4.39
C GLY A 34 1.24 -4.36 4.20
N HIS A 35 1.96 -3.59 3.39
CA HIS A 35 3.40 -3.74 3.22
C HIS A 35 4.16 -3.31 4.48
N PHE A 36 3.77 -2.17 5.05
CA PHE A 36 4.36 -1.67 6.29
C PHE A 36 4.21 -2.70 7.43
N SER A 37 3.00 -3.20 7.68
CA SER A 37 2.75 -4.26 8.67
C SER A 37 3.60 -5.51 8.44
N ARG A 38 3.72 -5.93 7.17
CA ARG A 38 4.55 -7.09 6.78
C ARG A 38 6.04 -6.83 7.04
N ASN A 39 6.53 -5.62 6.79
CA ASN A 39 7.93 -5.24 6.96
C ASN A 39 8.32 -5.14 8.45
N VAL A 40 7.43 -4.57 9.28
CA VAL A 40 7.57 -4.55 10.74
C VAL A 40 7.57 -5.98 11.29
N ALA A 41 6.56 -6.79 10.94
CA ALA A 41 6.47 -8.16 11.44
C ALA A 41 7.61 -9.07 10.97
N LYS A 42 8.18 -8.85 9.77
CA LYS A 42 9.34 -9.61 9.29
C LYS A 42 10.62 -9.34 10.10
N ALA A 43 10.75 -8.14 10.67
CA ALA A 43 11.89 -7.76 11.51
C ALA A 43 11.84 -8.37 12.92
N ALA A 44 10.69 -8.90 13.35
CA ALA A 44 10.54 -9.61 14.61
C ALA A 44 10.95 -11.10 14.52
N PRO A 45 11.38 -11.73 15.64
CA PRO A 45 11.54 -13.18 15.75
C PRO A 45 10.26 -13.94 15.35
N LYS A 46 10.40 -15.14 14.75
CA LYS A 46 9.28 -15.91 14.17
C LYS A 46 8.10 -16.11 15.14
N GLY A 47 8.38 -16.46 16.39
CA GLY A 47 7.34 -16.70 17.42
C GLY A 47 6.52 -15.47 17.79
N LEU A 48 7.04 -14.26 17.55
CA LEU A 48 6.37 -13.00 17.90
C LEU A 48 5.54 -12.40 16.76
N ARG A 49 5.73 -12.89 15.53
CA ARG A 49 5.17 -12.24 14.33
C ARG A 49 3.65 -12.25 14.30
N ALA A 50 3.02 -13.33 14.77
CA ALA A 50 1.56 -13.44 14.76
C ALA A 50 0.91 -12.42 15.70
N GLY A 51 1.39 -12.37 16.96
CA GLY A 51 0.91 -11.40 17.95
C GLY A 51 1.17 -9.95 17.53
N LEU A 52 2.37 -9.66 16.99
CA LEU A 52 2.69 -8.33 16.50
C LEU A 52 1.79 -7.90 15.33
N ARG A 53 1.46 -8.81 14.40
CA ARG A 53 0.51 -8.50 13.31
C ARG A 53 -0.89 -8.19 13.83
N SER A 54 -1.37 -8.89 14.85
CA SER A 54 -2.67 -8.61 15.47
C SER A 54 -2.70 -7.20 16.05
N LYS A 55 -1.71 -6.85 16.87
CA LYS A 55 -1.62 -5.52 17.48
C LYS A 55 -1.50 -4.40 16.44
N LEU A 56 -0.73 -4.61 15.37
CA LEU A 56 -0.66 -3.65 14.25
C LEU A 56 -2.00 -3.49 13.53
N ALA A 57 -2.76 -4.58 13.35
CA ALA A 57 -4.10 -4.50 12.74
C ALA A 57 -5.05 -3.68 13.61
N GLU A 58 -5.02 -3.89 14.93
CA GLU A 58 -5.79 -3.10 15.90
C GLU A 58 -5.39 -1.62 15.85
N MET A 59 -4.09 -1.32 15.85
CA MET A 59 -3.55 0.05 15.72
C MET A 59 -4.09 0.76 14.47
N PHE A 60 -4.15 0.08 13.32
CA PHE A 60 -4.69 0.70 12.10
C PHE A 60 -6.20 0.90 12.13
N ASN A 61 -6.92 0.09 12.90
CA ASN A 61 -8.39 0.09 13.00
C ASN A 61 -8.92 1.05 14.07
N CYS A 62 -8.05 1.75 14.81
CA CYS A 62 -8.46 2.84 15.68
C CYS A 62 -9.28 3.92 14.93
N PRO A 63 -10.23 4.58 15.61
CA PRO A 63 -11.14 5.54 14.98
C PRO A 63 -10.43 6.83 14.53
N ASP A 64 -9.36 7.22 15.23
CA ASP A 64 -8.62 8.44 15.02
C ASP A 64 -7.10 8.23 15.17
N ARG A 65 -6.34 9.23 14.72
CA ARG A 65 -4.88 9.20 14.71
C ARG A 65 -4.26 9.16 16.11
N ALA A 66 -4.81 9.91 17.07
CA ALA A 66 -4.28 9.93 18.43
C ALA A 66 -4.45 8.57 19.12
N SER A 67 -5.56 7.88 18.86
CA SER A 67 -5.79 6.50 19.30
C SER A 67 -4.79 5.52 18.68
N SER A 68 -4.47 5.67 17.39
CA SER A 68 -3.41 4.87 16.74
C SER A 68 -2.02 5.17 17.29
N GLU A 69 -1.71 6.43 17.62
CA GLU A 69 -0.43 6.83 18.22
C GLU A 69 -0.24 6.22 19.61
N ARG A 70 -1.28 6.25 20.46
CA ARG A 70 -1.26 5.55 21.76
C ARG A 70 -1.00 4.05 21.57
N ARG A 71 -1.68 3.41 20.63
CA ARG A 71 -1.49 1.98 20.36
C ARG A 71 -0.10 1.68 19.80
N ARG A 72 0.48 2.57 19.00
CA ARG A 72 1.88 2.47 18.54
C ARG A 72 2.83 2.44 19.73
N ASP A 73 2.65 3.35 20.69
CA ASP A 73 3.53 3.47 21.85
C ASP A 73 3.40 2.26 22.79
N GLU A 74 2.19 1.75 22.99
CA GLU A 74 1.95 0.48 23.69
C GLU A 74 2.67 -0.69 23.00
N ILE A 75 2.60 -0.80 21.67
CA ILE A 75 3.31 -1.84 20.92
C ILE A 75 4.82 -1.68 21.05
N ALA A 76 5.32 -0.44 21.00
CA ALA A 76 6.74 -0.16 21.14
C ALA A 76 7.25 -0.60 22.52
N ALA A 77 6.52 -0.27 23.59
CA ALA A 77 6.85 -0.70 24.95
C ALA A 77 6.81 -2.22 25.11
N ASP A 78 5.78 -2.89 24.58
CA ASP A 78 5.62 -4.36 24.70
C ASP A 78 6.72 -5.16 23.97
N TYR A 79 7.33 -4.59 22.92
CA TYR A 79 8.24 -5.29 22.02
C TYR A 79 9.68 -4.74 22.00
N CYS A 80 9.99 -3.66 22.72
CA CYS A 80 11.31 -3.01 22.64
C CYS A 80 12.48 -3.96 22.96
N GLU A 81 12.35 -4.78 24.01
CA GLU A 81 13.41 -5.72 24.41
C GLU A 81 13.47 -6.94 23.48
N ARG A 82 12.31 -7.47 23.07
CA ARG A 82 12.18 -8.76 22.39
C ARG A 82 12.29 -8.66 20.87
N ALA A 83 12.02 -7.47 20.31
CA ALA A 83 12.03 -7.20 18.88
C ALA A 83 12.41 -5.73 18.56
N PRO A 84 13.57 -5.24 19.01
CA PRO A 84 13.97 -3.83 18.86
C PRO A 84 13.94 -3.35 17.41
N ARG A 85 14.42 -4.17 16.46
CA ARG A 85 14.37 -3.85 15.02
C ARG A 85 12.95 -3.72 14.45
N ALA A 86 11.98 -4.42 15.04
CA ALA A 86 10.59 -4.27 14.63
C ALA A 86 10.00 -2.96 15.18
N VAL A 87 10.36 -2.59 16.41
CA VAL A 87 9.97 -1.32 17.02
C VAL A 87 10.56 -0.13 16.27
N GLU A 88 11.85 -0.16 15.94
CA GLU A 88 12.53 0.86 15.12
C GLU A 88 11.76 1.10 13.81
N ARG A 89 11.50 0.04 13.04
CA ARG A 89 10.72 0.13 11.79
C ARG A 89 9.29 0.62 12.01
N LEU A 90 8.65 0.25 13.12
CA LEU A 90 7.33 0.72 13.46
C LEU A 90 7.33 2.23 13.66
N LEU A 91 8.28 2.75 14.43
CA LEU A 91 8.37 4.18 14.74
C LEU A 91 8.72 5.01 13.50
N GLU A 92 9.71 4.57 12.72
CA GLU A 92 10.15 5.27 11.51
C GLU A 92 9.05 5.36 10.43
N GLY A 93 8.31 4.28 10.21
CA GLY A 93 7.32 4.21 9.13
C GLY A 93 5.88 4.52 9.54
N PHE A 94 5.63 4.86 10.81
CA PHE A 94 4.27 5.07 11.31
C PHE A 94 3.56 6.21 10.58
N ASP A 95 4.20 7.38 10.49
CA ASP A 95 3.58 8.58 9.91
C ASP A 95 3.20 8.37 8.45
N ASP A 96 4.09 7.76 7.67
CA ASP A 96 3.85 7.40 6.29
C ASP A 96 2.65 6.45 6.15
N ALA A 97 2.60 5.39 6.96
CA ALA A 97 1.48 4.43 6.97
C ALA A 97 0.14 5.04 7.43
N MET A 98 0.20 6.16 8.14
CA MET A 98 -0.97 6.88 8.67
C MET A 98 -1.46 8.00 7.76
N THR A 99 -0.72 8.35 6.70
CA THR A 99 -1.10 9.35 5.69
C THR A 99 -2.50 9.14 5.10
N VAL A 100 -2.94 7.89 4.98
CA VAL A 100 -4.29 7.51 4.50
C VAL A 100 -5.42 8.03 5.39
N MET A 101 -5.17 8.37 6.66
CA MET A 101 -6.20 8.91 7.56
C MET A 101 -6.66 10.33 7.17
N ALA A 102 -5.90 11.07 6.36
CA ALA A 102 -6.37 12.37 5.87
C ALA A 102 -7.42 12.27 4.75
N LEU A 103 -7.65 11.07 4.21
CA LEU A 103 -8.75 10.83 3.28
C LEU A 103 -10.08 10.88 4.03
N PRO A 104 -11.21 11.23 3.39
CA PRO A 104 -12.53 11.05 3.99
C PRO A 104 -12.75 9.59 4.42
N ALA A 105 -13.46 9.40 5.53
CA ALA A 105 -13.83 8.06 5.99
C ALA A 105 -14.70 7.33 4.94
N GLY A 106 -14.70 5.99 4.97
CA GLY A 106 -15.44 5.15 4.02
C GLY A 106 -14.55 4.49 2.98
N ASP A 107 -15.06 4.32 1.76
CA ASP A 107 -14.43 3.50 0.70
C ASP A 107 -13.06 3.99 0.30
N MET A 108 -12.84 5.30 0.28
CA MET A 108 -11.55 5.86 -0.13
C MET A 108 -10.43 5.43 0.81
N ARG A 109 -10.66 5.42 2.14
CA ARG A 109 -9.72 4.84 3.11
C ARG A 109 -9.62 3.32 2.96
N ARG A 110 -10.73 2.61 2.75
CA ARG A 110 -10.72 1.13 2.63
C ARG A 110 -9.84 0.67 1.46
N CYS A 111 -10.04 1.25 0.28
CA CYS A 111 -9.34 0.85 -0.94
C CYS A 111 -7.86 1.22 -0.93
N THR A 112 -7.48 2.32 -0.26
CA THR A 112 -6.09 2.80 -0.20
C THR A 112 -5.28 2.22 0.96
N ARG A 113 -5.90 1.50 1.91
CA ARG A 113 -5.19 0.84 3.03
C ARG A 113 -4.26 -0.28 2.58
N THR A 114 -4.51 -0.91 1.44
CA THR A 114 -3.74 -2.07 0.97
C THR A 114 -3.46 -1.96 -0.52
N SER A 115 -2.34 -2.54 -0.97
CA SER A 115 -2.06 -2.70 -2.40
C SER A 115 -2.72 -3.96 -2.99
N ASN A 116 -3.65 -4.61 -2.27
CA ASN A 116 -4.16 -5.94 -2.62
C ASN A 116 -4.76 -6.00 -4.02
N TYR A 117 -5.50 -4.97 -4.45
CA TYR A 117 -6.07 -4.90 -5.78
C TYR A 117 -4.99 -4.80 -6.86
N LEU A 118 -4.02 -3.90 -6.69
CA LEU A 118 -2.89 -3.74 -7.61
C LEU A 118 -2.00 -4.99 -7.63
N GLU A 119 -1.72 -5.60 -6.48
CA GLU A 119 -1.00 -6.87 -6.38
C GLU A 119 -1.74 -8.00 -7.12
N ARG A 120 -3.07 -8.09 -7.00
CA ARG A 120 -3.89 -9.09 -7.70
C ARG A 120 -3.83 -8.89 -9.20
N LEU A 121 -4.01 -7.64 -9.66
CA LEU A 121 -3.94 -7.26 -11.06
C LEU A 121 -2.55 -7.55 -11.66
N ASN A 122 -1.48 -7.15 -10.97
CA ASN A 122 -0.10 -7.43 -11.38
C ASN A 122 0.19 -8.94 -11.42
N ARG A 123 -0.35 -9.72 -10.47
CA ARG A 123 -0.22 -11.18 -10.46
C ARG A 123 -0.93 -11.82 -11.64
N GLU A 124 -2.10 -11.32 -12.04
CA GLU A 124 -2.83 -11.77 -13.22
C GLU A 124 -2.03 -11.51 -14.50
N ILE A 125 -1.56 -10.28 -14.68
CA ILE A 125 -0.70 -9.89 -15.83
C ILE A 125 0.52 -10.82 -15.87
N LYS A 126 1.24 -10.95 -14.76
CA LYS A 126 2.43 -11.82 -14.67
C LYS A 126 2.12 -13.29 -14.96
N ARG A 127 0.97 -13.81 -14.50
CA ARG A 127 0.56 -15.19 -14.77
C ARG A 127 0.33 -15.42 -16.26
N ARG A 128 -0.36 -14.51 -16.95
CA ARG A 128 -0.62 -14.64 -18.38
C ARG A 128 0.63 -14.41 -19.22
N SER A 129 1.48 -13.48 -18.84
CA SER A 129 2.78 -13.27 -19.50
C SER A 129 3.67 -14.52 -19.41
N ARG A 130 3.64 -15.26 -18.29
CA ARG A 130 4.39 -16.51 -18.15
C ARG A 130 3.98 -17.60 -19.14
N ALA A 131 2.71 -17.66 -19.52
CA ALA A 131 2.24 -18.62 -20.52
C ALA A 131 2.73 -18.29 -21.94
N VAL A 132 2.98 -17.01 -22.22
CA VAL A 132 3.53 -16.54 -23.51
C VAL A 132 5.06 -16.75 -23.58
N GLY A 133 5.76 -16.61 -22.44
CA GLY A 133 7.22 -16.68 -22.40
C GLY A 133 7.85 -15.40 -22.95
N VAL A 134 8.30 -15.41 -24.20
CA VAL A 134 8.93 -14.26 -24.87
C VAL A 134 7.93 -13.61 -25.81
N PHE A 135 7.73 -12.30 -25.67
CA PHE A 135 6.85 -11.55 -26.57
C PHE A 135 7.59 -11.20 -27.87
N PRO A 136 6.91 -11.31 -29.03
CA PRO A 136 7.51 -10.98 -30.32
C PRO A 136 7.66 -9.47 -30.55
N SER A 137 6.95 -8.64 -29.77
CA SER A 137 7.08 -7.18 -29.82
C SER A 137 6.53 -6.51 -28.54
N PRO A 138 6.93 -5.27 -28.24
CA PRO A 138 6.35 -4.49 -27.12
C PRO A 138 4.83 -4.32 -27.23
N GLU A 139 4.28 -4.15 -28.43
CA GLU A 139 2.84 -3.99 -28.67
C GLU A 139 2.07 -5.27 -28.30
N SER A 140 2.70 -6.44 -28.49
CA SER A 140 2.11 -7.72 -28.10
C SER A 140 1.98 -7.85 -26.58
N ALA A 141 2.99 -7.39 -25.83
CA ALA A 141 2.93 -7.32 -24.38
C ALA A 141 1.88 -6.30 -23.91
N LEU A 142 1.80 -5.13 -24.56
CA LEU A 142 0.81 -4.10 -24.26
C LEU A 142 -0.62 -4.60 -24.48
N ARG A 143 -0.88 -5.34 -25.58
CA ARG A 143 -2.19 -5.94 -25.86
C ARG A 143 -2.63 -6.90 -24.76
N LEU A 144 -1.73 -7.77 -24.28
CA LEU A 144 -2.05 -8.69 -23.19
C LEU A 144 -2.38 -7.94 -21.89
N ALA A 145 -1.55 -6.96 -21.51
CA ALA A 145 -1.80 -6.16 -20.32
C ALA A 145 -3.13 -5.39 -20.43
N THR A 146 -3.38 -4.76 -21.58
CA THR A 146 -4.62 -4.01 -21.84
C THR A 146 -5.85 -4.91 -21.80
N ALA A 147 -5.78 -6.12 -22.37
CA ALA A 147 -6.88 -7.07 -22.33
C ALA A 147 -7.22 -7.50 -20.90
N VAL A 148 -6.21 -7.71 -20.05
CA VAL A 148 -6.43 -8.00 -18.62
C VAL A 148 -7.09 -6.81 -17.93
N LEU A 149 -6.56 -5.60 -18.13
CA LEU A 149 -7.10 -4.37 -17.54
C LEU A 149 -8.55 -4.12 -17.95
N MET A 150 -8.88 -4.27 -19.24
CA MET A 150 -10.23 -4.10 -19.77
C MET A 150 -11.22 -5.17 -19.28
N ARG A 151 -10.73 -6.37 -18.93
CA ARG A 151 -11.57 -7.40 -18.32
C ARG A 151 -11.90 -7.02 -16.88
N GLU A 152 -10.90 -6.70 -16.07
CA GLU A 152 -11.13 -6.33 -14.66
C GLU A 152 -11.97 -5.05 -14.55
N ALA A 153 -11.83 -4.10 -15.48
CA ALA A 153 -12.64 -2.88 -15.51
C ALA A 153 -14.11 -3.11 -15.85
N ARG A 154 -14.46 -4.24 -16.50
CA ARG A 154 -15.86 -4.61 -16.80
C ARG A 154 -16.53 -5.41 -15.69
N GLU A 155 -15.74 -5.88 -14.71
CA GLU A 155 -16.20 -6.70 -13.58
C GLU A 155 -16.30 -5.89 -12.27
N LEU A 156 -16.02 -4.58 -12.31
CA LEU A 156 -16.22 -3.60 -11.22
C LEU A 156 -17.56 -2.89 -11.37
#